data_AF-A0A6P1VSX9-F1
#
_entry.id   AF-A0A6P1VSX9-F1
#
_cell.length_a   1.000
_cell.length_b   1.000
_cell.length_c   1.000
_cell.angle_alpha   90.00
_cell.angle_beta   90.00
_cell.angle_gamma   90.00
#
_symmetry.space_group_name_H-M   'P 1'
#
loop_
_entity.id
_entity.type
_entity.pdbx_description
1 polymer ?
#
loop_
_entity_poly.entity_id
_entity_poly.type
_entity_poly.pdbx_seq_one_letter_code
_entity_poly.pdbx_strand_id
1 'polypeptide(L)' 'MTIRTSFKAILSASILVLGTTSCVTVKEYQKSRINDAEMELSARKSEKFEQNFYLYREGAAGANGGKSGGGCGCN' A
#
# COMPACT_ATOMS: atom_id res chain seq x y z
N MET A 1 -19.54 -8.59 -36.01
CA MET A 1 -18.69 -9.10 -34.89
C MET A 1 -18.23 -7.98 -33.95
N THR A 2 -18.03 -6.76 -34.45
CA THR A 2 -17.60 -5.56 -33.70
C THR A 2 -18.55 -5.10 -32.58
N ILE A 3 -19.87 -5.20 -32.74
CA ILE A 3 -20.85 -4.74 -31.72
C ILE A 3 -20.81 -5.57 -30.43
N ARG A 4 -20.59 -6.89 -30.51
CA ARG A 4 -20.52 -7.77 -29.33
C ARG A 4 -19.24 -7.56 -28.52
N THR A 5 -18.13 -7.20 -29.18
CA THR A 5 -16.86 -6.85 -28.52
C THR A 5 -16.93 -5.48 -27.86
N SER A 6 -17.59 -4.49 -28.48
CA SER A 6 -17.80 -3.17 -27.89
C SER A 6 -18.70 -3.22 -26.65
N PHE A 7 -19.77 -4.01 -26.67
CA PHE A 7 -20.67 -4.14 -25.51
C PHE A 7 -19.99 -4.80 -24.30
N LYS A 8 -19.15 -5.83 -24.54
CA LYS A 8 -18.33 -6.45 -23.50
C LYS A 8 -17.29 -5.47 -22.92
N ALA A 9 -16.67 -4.65 -23.78
CA ALA A 9 -15.70 -3.65 -23.37
C ALA A 9 -16.34 -2.54 -22.50
N ILE A 10 -17.55 -2.08 -22.86
CA ILE A 10 -18.31 -1.09 -22.09
C ILE A 10 -18.73 -1.67 -20.73
N LEU A 11 -19.16 -2.94 -20.69
CA LEU A 11 -19.52 -3.63 -19.45
C LEU A 11 -18.31 -3.77 -18.51
N SER A 12 -17.15 -4.19 -19.02
CA SER A 12 -15.92 -4.29 -18.22
C SER A 12 -15.42 -2.94 -17.72
N ALA A 13 -15.53 -1.88 -18.54
CA ALA A 13 -15.13 -0.53 -18.15
C ALA A 13 -16.04 0.02 -17.04
N SER A 14 -17.35 -0.27 -17.10
CA SER A 14 -18.31 0.17 -16.08
C SER A 14 -18.04 -0.47 -14.71
N ILE A 15 -17.67 -1.76 -14.68
CA ILE A 15 -17.29 -2.47 -13.45
C ILE A 15 -16.03 -1.87 -12.84
N LEU A 16 -15.05 -1.49 -13.66
CA LEU A 16 -13.80 -0.89 -13.19
C LEU A 16 -14.02 0.48 -12.54
N VAL A 17 -14.91 1.30 -13.12
CA VAL A 17 -15.25 2.65 -12.61
C VAL A 17 -16.01 2.59 -11.29
N LEU A 18 -16.88 1.59 -11.09
CA LEU A 18 -17.61 1.41 -9.84
C LEU A 18 -16.70 1.00 -8.67
N GLY A 19 -15.54 0.39 -8.94
CA GLY A 19 -14.61 -0.07 -7.91
C GLY A 19 -13.75 1.02 -7.28
N THR A 20 -13.62 2.20 -7.90
CA THR A 20 -12.72 3.27 -7.43
C THR A 20 -13.41 4.33 -6.56
N THR A 21 -14.73 4.25 -6.35
CA THR A 21 -15.49 5.27 -5.62
C THR A 21 -15.39 5.16 -4.09
N SER A 22 -14.71 4.15 -3.55
CA SER A 22 -14.61 3.91 -2.10
C SER A 22 -13.47 4.66 -1.40
N CYS A 23 -12.54 5.27 -2.14
CA CYS A 23 -11.45 6.05 -1.55
C CYS A 23 -11.96 7.38 -0.99
N VAL A 24 -11.87 7.54 0.34
CA VAL A 24 -12.26 8.76 1.06
C VAL A 24 -11.08 9.29 1.85
N THR A 25 -10.91 10.62 1.85
CA THR A 25 -9.90 11.29 2.68
C THR A 25 -10.37 11.33 4.14
N VAL A 26 -9.56 10.81 5.05
CA VAL A 26 -9.85 10.76 6.50
C VAL A 26 -9.28 12.00 7.18
N LYS A 27 -10.05 12.61 8.08
CA LYS A 27 -9.58 13.75 8.88
C LYS A 27 -8.49 13.30 9.85
N GLU A 28 -7.46 14.13 10.08
CA GLU A 28 -6.28 13.76 10.88
C GLU A 28 -6.62 13.16 12.26
N TYR A 29 -7.59 13.71 12.99
CA TYR A 29 -7.96 13.20 14.32
C TYR A 29 -8.63 11.80 14.29
N GLN A 30 -9.22 11.40 13.16
CA GLN A 30 -9.79 10.06 13.00
C GLN A 30 -8.72 9.03 12.66
N LYS A 31 -7.57 9.46 12.12
CA LYS A 31 -6.44 8.57 11.82
C LYS A 31 -5.89 7.92 13.07
N SER A 32 -5.94 8.57 14.23
CA SER A 32 -5.56 7.94 15.51
C SER A 32 -6.29 6.62 15.82
N ARG A 33 -7.47 6.36 15.22
CA ARG A 33 -8.21 5.10 15.40
C ARG A 33 -7.91 4.05 14.32
N ILE A 34 -7.29 4.47 13.22
CA ILE A 34 -6.96 3.63 12.06
C ILE A 34 -5.46 3.30 12.07
N ASN A 35 -4.64 4.20 12.62
CA ASN A 35 -3.20 4.06 12.74
C ASN A 35 -2.88 2.94 13.73
N ASP A 36 -2.22 1.91 13.21
CA ASP A 36 -1.64 0.84 13.99
C ASP A 36 -0.14 1.11 14.20
N ALA A 37 0.38 0.71 15.35
CA ALA A 37 1.79 0.80 15.66
C ALA A 37 2.65 -0.07 14.72
N GLU A 38 2.08 -1.11 14.12
CA GLU A 38 2.77 -1.94 13.11
C GLU A 38 2.81 -1.30 11.72
N MET A 39 1.97 -0.30 11.44
CA MET A 39 2.00 0.45 10.17
C MET A 39 3.07 1.56 10.16
N GLU A 40 3.75 1.80 11.29
CA GLU A 40 4.92 2.67 11.32
C GLU A 40 6.04 2.05 10.48
N LEU A 41 6.50 2.79 9.48
CA LEU A 41 7.60 2.39 8.60
C LEU A 41 8.94 2.49 9.35
N SER A 42 9.11 1.78 10.45
CA SER A 42 10.32 1.83 11.26
C SER A 42 10.51 0.50 11.96
N ALA A 43 11.71 -0.07 11.82
CA ALA A 43 12.02 -1.34 12.46
C ALA A 43 11.98 -1.20 14.00
N ARG A 44 11.32 -2.14 14.68
CA ARG A 44 11.43 -2.23 16.14
C ARG A 44 12.88 -2.50 16.52
N LYS A 45 13.28 -2.11 17.73
CA LYS A 45 14.65 -2.33 18.23
C LYS A 45 15.08 -3.80 18.16
N SER A 46 14.14 -4.72 18.38
CA SER A 46 14.35 -6.18 18.27
C SER A 46 14.56 -6.66 16.84
N GLU A 47 13.92 -6.03 15.86
CA GLU A 47 13.88 -6.47 14.45
C GLU A 47 15.07 -5.95 13.63
N LYS A 48 15.85 -5.00 14.17
CA LYS A 48 17.05 -4.47 13.50
C LYS A 48 18.07 -5.54 13.10
N PHE A 49 18.20 -6.61 13.89
CA PHE A 49 19.16 -7.67 13.58
C PHE A 49 18.69 -8.49 12.36
N GLU A 50 17.43 -8.87 12.35
CA GLU A 50 16.78 -9.61 11.27
C GLU A 50 16.74 -8.79 9.97
N GLN A 51 16.40 -7.50 10.06
CA GLN A 51 16.48 -6.57 8.93
C GLN A 51 17.87 -6.49 8.31
N ASN A 52 18.92 -6.43 9.14
CA ASN A 52 20.30 -6.42 8.62
C ASN A 52 20.65 -7.74 7.92
N PHE A 53 20.14 -8.87 8.42
CA PHE A 53 20.33 -10.16 7.76
C PHE A 53 19.68 -10.17 6.36
N TYR A 54 18.42 -9.76 6.25
CA TYR A 54 17.73 -9.68 4.96
C TYR A 54 18.37 -8.68 4.00
N LEU A 55 18.81 -7.53 4.51
CA LEU A 55 19.44 -6.51 3.69
C LEU A 55 20.81 -6.99 3.17
N TYR A 56 21.58 -7.70 3.99
CA TYR A 56 22.90 -8.20 3.59
C TYR A 56 22.83 -9.45 2.70
N ARG A 57 21.87 -10.36 2.92
CA ARG A 57 21.80 -11.64 2.20
C ARG A 57 20.88 -11.60 0.99
N GLU A 58 19.78 -10.85 1.08
CA GLU A 58 18.71 -10.83 0.07
C GLU A 58 18.56 -9.46 -0.61
N GLY A 59 19.29 -8.43 -0.13
CA GLY A 59 19.19 -7.09 -0.68
C GLY A 59 17.82 -6.43 -0.44
N ALA A 60 17.09 -6.88 0.59
CA ALA A 60 15.75 -6.38 0.89
C ALA A 60 15.79 -4.87 1.16
N ALA A 61 14.95 -4.11 0.45
CA ALA A 61 14.85 -2.66 0.53
C ALA A 61 13.36 -2.23 0.48
N GLY A 62 13.00 -1.20 1.26
CA GLY A 62 11.60 -0.75 1.41
C GLY A 62 11.06 -0.97 2.81
N ALA A 63 9.95 -0.31 3.17
CA ALA A 63 9.22 -0.46 4.43
C ALA A 63 9.96 -0.10 5.75
N ASN A 64 11.14 0.55 5.66
CA ASN A 64 12.03 0.73 6.82
C ASN A 64 12.12 2.18 7.32
N GLY A 65 11.46 3.13 6.64
CA GLY A 65 11.45 4.57 6.93
C GLY A 65 12.79 5.28 6.79
N GLY A 66 13.83 4.56 6.36
CA GLY A 66 15.16 5.09 6.13
C GLY A 66 15.36 5.58 4.69
N LYS A 67 16.56 6.11 4.42
CA LYS A 67 16.97 6.63 3.11
C LYS A 67 16.86 5.59 1.98
N SER A 68 16.97 4.31 2.32
CA SER A 68 16.94 3.18 1.38
C SER A 68 15.58 2.50 1.26
N GLY A 69 14.53 2.97 1.94
CA GLY A 69 13.23 2.29 1.89
C GLY A 69 12.13 3.02 2.64
N GLY A 70 11.32 3.77 1.91
CA GLY A 70 10.04 4.32 2.39
C GLY A 70 8.88 3.34 2.17
N GLY A 71 7.68 3.80 2.49
CA GLY A 71 6.43 3.13 2.15
C GLY A 71 5.34 4.17 1.88
N CYS A 72 4.14 3.70 1.54
CA CYS A 72 2.98 4.57 1.27
C CYS A 72 2.44 5.29 2.50
N GLY A 73 3.02 5.08 3.69
CA GLY A 73 2.78 5.87 4.89
C GLY A 73 1.30 5.88 5.27
N CYS A 74 0.79 4.75 5.78
CA CYS A 74 -0.58 4.66 6.25
C CYS A 74 -0.75 5.12 7.72
N ASN A 75 0.29 5.75 8.31
CA ASN A 75 0.25 6.39 9.63
C ASN A 75 0.11 7.91 9.48
#